data_AF-A0AB39KLC8-F1
#
_entry.id   AF-A0AB39KLC8-F1
#
_cell.length_a   1.000
_cell.length_b   1.000
_cell.length_c   1.000
_cell.angle_alpha   90.00
_cell.angle_beta   90.00
_cell.angle_gamma   90.00
#
_symmetry.space_group_name_H-M   'P 1'
#
loop_
_entity.id
_entity.type
_entity.pdbx_description
1 polymer ?
#
loop_
_entity_poly.entity_id
_entity_poly.type
_entity_poly.pdbx_seq_one_letter_code
_entity_poly.pdbx_strand_id
1 'polypeptide(L)'
;MSKQKATINDDLQHYLCILAFKDHLVAYQSMQSEPWQLIQIKGSQQYLHKDKASSLKDVLSDISANLNLKDGLEKVKVSLLYQQGQDKLFIDAVKNLQEYHCKTWQILNWDSIYQYALQILNIEQVFFDTQTVDHPWVQDHILPLVWHENSIEHQQQALVALRQEKNQIEEQLALMRSDAEQALAQQVNKLENDKQQLQQHIFDARAQLQKLQQPDLESLLVFLPVIFKDFWNVVRPDELAMIVGVLNTPSVPSPYHSPSLSTVQQKKRQFLALSEESQDKILDLCRELVHNHNALQVHQEFKSLVGALD
;
A
#
# COMPACT_ATOMS: atom_id res chain seq x y z
N MET A 1 60.53 -32.77 22.82
CA MET A 1 61.03 -31.51 22.25
C MET A 1 60.10 -31.08 21.13
N SER A 2 59.36 -29.99 21.32
CA SER A 2 59.08 -29.01 20.27
C SER A 2 58.33 -27.86 20.91
N LYS A 3 59.07 -26.78 21.20
CA LYS A 3 58.53 -25.49 21.60
C LYS A 3 57.83 -24.91 20.37
N GLN A 4 56.50 -24.95 20.33
CA GLN A 4 55.75 -24.04 19.47
C GLN A 4 55.94 -22.63 20.05
N LYS A 5 56.81 -21.86 19.39
CA LYS A 5 56.85 -20.42 19.55
C LYS A 5 55.47 -19.90 19.17
N ALA A 6 54.73 -19.42 20.16
CA ALA A 6 53.61 -18.52 19.93
C ALA A 6 54.18 -17.31 19.17
N THR A 7 53.83 -17.20 17.90
CA THR A 7 53.96 -15.97 17.12
C THR A 7 53.01 -14.97 17.78
N ILE A 8 53.57 -14.09 18.61
CA ILE A 8 52.87 -12.95 19.18
C ILE A 8 52.48 -12.06 17.99
N ASN A 9 51.18 -11.91 17.74
CA ASN A 9 50.61 -10.97 16.77
C ASN A 9 51.19 -9.57 17.05
N ASP A 10 51.93 -9.01 16.09
CA ASP A 10 52.66 -7.75 16.25
C ASP A 10 51.90 -6.52 15.74
N ASP A 11 50.61 -6.67 15.38
CA ASP A 11 49.77 -5.55 14.89
C ASP A 11 48.59 -5.27 15.84
N LEU A 12 48.92 -4.89 17.06
CA LEU A 12 47.93 -4.28 17.97
C LEU A 12 47.63 -2.87 17.48
N GLN A 13 46.48 -2.67 16.83
CA GLN A 13 46.03 -1.34 16.44
C GLN A 13 45.70 -0.51 17.69
N HIS A 14 46.54 0.48 17.98
CA HIS A 14 46.36 1.42 19.07
C HIS A 14 46.20 2.82 18.49
N TYR A 15 45.07 3.45 18.77
CA TYR A 15 44.73 4.80 18.36
C TYR A 15 44.79 5.74 19.56
N LEU A 16 45.40 6.91 19.36
CA LEU A 16 45.42 8.02 20.31
C LEU A 16 44.84 9.25 19.62
N CYS A 17 43.90 9.92 20.26
CA CYS A 17 43.31 11.16 19.77
C CYS A 17 43.43 12.25 20.82
N ILE A 18 44.04 13.38 20.48
CA ILE A 18 44.14 14.55 21.35
C ILE A 18 43.31 15.67 20.72
N LEU A 19 42.31 16.14 21.46
CA LEU A 19 41.48 17.28 21.10
C LEU A 19 42.00 18.53 21.82
N ALA A 20 42.23 19.60 21.07
CA ALA A 20 42.54 20.92 21.60
C ALA A 20 41.35 21.86 21.47
N PHE A 21 40.74 22.14 22.62
CA PHE A 21 39.71 23.15 22.77
C PHE A 21 40.34 24.48 23.18
N LYS A 22 39.50 25.49 23.41
CA LYS A 22 39.94 26.86 23.70
C LYS A 22 40.86 26.99 24.92
N ASP A 23 40.56 26.29 26.01
CA ASP A 23 41.26 26.45 27.30
C ASP A 23 41.94 25.16 27.79
N HIS A 24 41.60 24.01 27.18
CA HIS A 24 42.03 22.71 27.65
C HIS A 24 42.26 21.68 26.52
N LEU A 25 43.10 20.69 26.83
CA LEU A 25 43.35 19.51 26.01
C LEU A 25 42.66 18.28 26.62
N VAL A 26 42.11 17.43 25.76
CA VAL A 26 41.50 16.14 26.14
C VAL A 26 42.13 15.05 25.30
N ALA A 27 42.41 13.88 25.89
CA ALA A 27 42.97 12.74 25.18
C ALA A 27 42.09 11.50 25.31
N TYR A 28 41.97 10.75 24.21
CA TYR A 28 41.23 9.50 24.12
C TYR A 28 42.10 8.42 23.49
N GLN A 29 41.91 7.18 23.91
CA GLN A 29 42.55 6.00 23.31
C GLN A 29 41.52 4.97 22.86
N SER A 30 41.86 4.19 21.85
CA SER A 30 41.19 2.95 21.51
C SER A 30 42.25 1.90 21.21
N MET A 31 42.11 0.71 21.79
CA MET A 31 42.99 -0.44 21.55
C MET A 31 42.17 -1.58 20.95
N GLN A 32 42.66 -2.22 19.90
CA GLN A 32 42.06 -3.46 19.37
C GLN A 32 40.57 -3.34 19.00
N SER A 33 40.15 -2.19 18.49
CA SER A 33 38.74 -1.89 18.17
C SER A 33 37.80 -1.85 19.37
N GLU A 34 38.33 -1.70 20.60
CA GLU A 34 37.53 -1.34 21.77
C GLU A 34 36.97 0.08 21.63
N PRO A 35 35.82 0.37 22.28
CA PRO A 35 35.27 1.72 22.31
C PRO A 35 36.31 2.71 22.83
N TRP A 36 36.27 3.93 22.30
CA TRP A 36 37.19 4.98 22.72
C TRP A 36 37.03 5.28 24.21
N GLN A 37 38.14 5.34 24.93
CA GLN A 37 38.19 5.62 26.36
C GLN A 37 38.96 6.91 26.63
N LEU A 38 38.49 7.66 27.61
CA LEU A 38 39.14 8.90 28.05
C LEU A 38 40.42 8.60 28.84
N ILE A 39 41.51 9.27 28.50
CA ILE A 39 42.80 9.16 29.20
C ILE A 39 42.96 10.31 30.19
N GLN A 40 43.45 10.01 31.38
CA GLN A 40 43.84 11.04 32.34
C GLN A 40 45.21 11.62 31.98
N ILE A 41 45.30 12.95 31.92
CA ILE A 41 46.53 13.71 31.71
C ILE A 41 46.90 14.37 33.04
N LYS A 42 48.07 14.03 33.60
CA LYS A 42 48.52 14.47 34.93
C LYS A 42 47.47 14.25 36.03
N GLY A 43 46.73 13.14 35.94
CA GLY A 43 45.67 12.76 36.89
C GLY A 43 44.32 13.47 36.71
N SER A 44 44.15 14.28 35.65
CA SER A 44 42.89 14.97 35.33
C SER A 44 42.36 14.55 33.95
N GLN A 45 41.04 14.57 33.75
CA GLN A 45 40.40 14.30 32.45
C GLN A 45 40.63 15.42 31.43
N GLN A 46 40.99 16.62 31.90
CA GLN A 46 41.24 17.80 31.08
C GLN A 46 42.57 18.44 31.52
N TYR A 47 43.40 18.83 30.55
CA TYR A 47 44.66 19.54 30.80
C TYR A 47 44.57 20.99 30.36
N LEU A 48 44.64 21.92 31.31
CA LEU A 48 44.60 23.36 31.04
C LEU A 48 45.93 23.84 30.40
N HIS A 49 45.90 24.17 29.11
CA HIS A 49 47.12 24.54 28.37
C HIS A 49 47.52 26.01 28.51
N LYS A 50 46.61 26.91 28.92
CA LYS A 50 46.84 28.36 29.09
C LYS A 50 47.59 29.00 27.91
N ASP A 51 47.22 28.63 26.69
CA ASP A 51 47.85 29.04 25.43
C ASP A 51 49.38 28.83 25.31
N LYS A 52 49.96 27.92 26.10
CA LYS A 52 51.38 27.60 26.01
C LYS A 52 51.64 26.54 24.93
N ALA A 53 52.51 26.84 23.98
CA ALA A 53 52.95 25.89 22.95
C ALA A 53 53.61 24.61 23.54
N SER A 54 54.24 24.71 24.71
CA SER A 54 54.82 23.55 25.41
C SER A 54 53.79 22.57 25.95
N SER A 55 52.52 22.98 26.05
CA SER A 55 51.46 22.16 26.64
C SER A 55 51.25 20.86 25.89
N LEU A 56 51.29 20.87 24.55
CA LEU A 56 51.16 19.65 23.75
C LEU A 56 52.29 18.65 24.06
N LYS A 57 53.53 19.14 24.23
CA LYS A 57 54.67 18.31 24.61
C LYS A 57 54.49 17.72 26.00
N ASP A 58 54.02 18.50 26.96
CA ASP A 58 53.73 18.02 28.32
C ASP A 58 52.68 16.90 28.29
N VAL A 59 51.63 17.05 27.49
CA VAL A 59 50.57 16.04 27.33
C VAL A 59 51.11 14.77 26.68
N LEU A 60 51.87 14.88 25.59
CA LEU A 60 52.47 13.72 24.93
C LEU A 60 53.45 12.98 25.84
N SER A 61 54.23 13.72 26.64
CA SER A 61 55.14 13.12 27.63
C SER A 61 54.40 12.31 28.69
N ASP A 62 53.31 12.87 29.22
CA ASP A 62 52.51 12.22 30.26
C ASP A 62 51.80 10.97 29.71
N ILE A 63 51.19 11.09 28.53
CA ILE A 63 50.53 9.95 27.86
C ILE A 63 51.55 8.87 27.52
N SER A 64 52.70 9.21 26.97
CA SER A 64 53.76 8.24 26.67
C SER A 64 54.24 7.51 27.93
N ALA A 65 54.34 8.19 29.06
CA ALA A 65 54.67 7.57 30.35
C ALA A 65 53.53 6.66 30.86
N ASN A 66 52.27 7.12 30.76
CA ASN A 66 51.10 6.38 31.22
C ASN A 66 50.86 5.09 30.42
N LEU A 67 51.12 5.11 29.11
CA LEU A 67 50.97 3.96 28.25
C LEU A 67 52.06 2.89 28.46
N ASN A 68 53.15 3.22 29.18
CA ASN A 68 54.25 2.31 29.54
C ASN A 68 54.78 1.48 28.35
N LEU A 69 54.79 2.09 27.17
CA LEU A 69 55.20 1.44 25.93
C LEU A 69 56.73 1.45 25.82
N LYS A 70 57.32 0.28 25.59
CA LYS A 70 58.78 0.12 25.47
C LYS A 70 59.39 0.89 24.29
N ASP A 71 58.58 1.16 23.26
CA ASP A 71 58.97 1.82 22.01
C ASP A 71 58.34 3.23 21.88
N GLY A 72 57.96 3.87 22.99
CA GLY A 72 57.30 5.17 22.96
C GLY A 72 55.93 5.13 22.23
N LEU A 73 55.68 6.07 21.32
CA LEU A 73 54.44 6.12 20.52
C LEU A 73 54.63 5.57 19.10
N GLU A 74 55.69 4.80 18.83
CA GLU A 74 56.06 4.34 17.49
C GLU A 74 54.97 3.51 16.81
N LYS A 75 54.29 2.65 17.57
CA LYS A 75 53.21 1.77 17.10
C LYS A 75 51.80 2.36 17.29
N VAL A 76 51.70 3.60 17.75
CA VAL A 76 50.42 4.26 18.04
C VAL A 76 50.05 5.20 16.88
N LYS A 77 48.82 5.07 16.37
CA LYS A 77 48.25 6.01 15.40
C LYS A 77 47.75 7.25 16.14
N VAL A 78 48.42 8.40 15.96
CA VAL A 78 48.15 9.63 16.73
C VAL A 78 47.37 10.65 15.89
N SER A 79 46.19 11.04 16.35
CA SER A 79 45.38 12.11 15.77
C SER A 79 45.37 13.33 16.66
N LEU A 80 45.66 14.48 16.08
CA LEU A 80 45.55 15.77 16.74
C LEU A 80 44.39 16.54 16.11
N LEU A 81 43.33 16.84 16.86
CA LEU A 81 42.27 17.73 16.41
C LEU A 81 42.39 19.08 17.09
N TYR A 82 42.27 20.14 16.31
CA TYR A 82 42.34 21.50 16.81
C TYR A 82 41.11 22.32 16.42
N GLN A 83 40.62 23.12 17.36
CA GLN A 83 39.61 24.15 17.09
C GLN A 83 40.26 25.37 16.41
N GLN A 84 39.54 26.04 15.52
CA GLN A 84 40.03 27.29 14.91
C GLN A 84 40.53 28.29 15.97
N GLY A 85 41.71 28.89 15.72
CA GLY A 85 42.35 29.84 16.63
C GLY A 85 43.37 29.23 17.61
N GLN A 86 43.50 27.90 17.66
CA GLN A 86 44.48 27.19 18.50
C GLN A 86 45.78 26.81 17.78
N ASP A 87 46.07 27.43 16.63
CA ASP A 87 47.23 27.11 15.78
C ASP A 87 48.56 27.19 16.56
N LYS A 88 48.64 28.09 17.55
CA LYS A 88 49.81 28.28 18.42
C LYS A 88 50.20 27.04 19.22
N LEU A 89 49.24 26.20 19.60
CA LEU A 89 49.50 24.95 20.32
C LEU A 89 50.13 23.89 19.41
N PHE A 90 49.91 24.01 18.09
CA PHE A 90 50.35 23.02 17.11
C PHE A 90 51.53 23.48 16.25
N ILE A 91 52.07 24.68 16.47
CA ILE A 91 53.28 25.18 15.76
C ILE A 91 54.41 24.15 15.82
N ASP A 92 54.66 23.58 17.01
CA ASP A 92 55.70 22.58 17.23
C ASP A 92 55.16 21.14 17.23
N ALA A 93 53.90 20.90 16.81
CA ALA A 93 53.27 19.58 16.90
C ALA A 93 54.05 18.52 16.13
N VAL A 94 54.47 18.82 14.90
CA VAL A 94 55.24 17.87 14.08
C VAL A 94 56.57 17.53 14.74
N LYS A 95 57.26 18.53 15.31
CA LYS A 95 58.51 18.32 16.04
C LYS A 95 58.30 17.45 17.28
N ASN A 96 57.25 17.73 18.06
CA ASN A 96 56.91 16.94 19.23
C ASN A 96 56.57 15.49 18.86
N LEU A 97 55.77 15.27 17.80
CA LEU A 97 55.43 13.92 17.32
C LEU A 97 56.68 13.14 16.87
N GLN A 98 57.65 13.81 16.24
CA GLN A 98 58.93 13.21 15.86
C GLN A 98 59.80 12.86 17.07
N GLU A 99 59.84 13.71 18.11
CA GLU A 99 60.56 13.44 19.36
C GLU A 99 60.06 12.18 20.08
N TYR A 100 58.77 11.82 19.92
CA TYR A 100 58.17 10.61 20.47
C TYR A 100 58.08 9.43 19.47
N HIS A 101 58.80 9.53 18.34
CA HIS A 101 58.88 8.49 17.31
C HIS A 101 57.55 8.08 16.66
N CYS A 102 56.52 8.94 16.69
CA CYS A 102 55.22 8.64 16.08
C CYS A 102 55.36 8.41 14.56
N LYS A 103 55.08 7.18 14.08
CA LYS A 103 55.17 6.84 12.64
C LYS A 103 53.92 7.21 11.86
N THR A 104 52.75 7.09 12.49
CA THR A 104 51.47 7.34 11.84
C THR A 104 50.73 8.42 12.62
N TRP A 105 50.63 9.60 12.03
CA TRP A 105 49.98 10.73 12.67
C TRP A 105 49.21 11.58 11.66
N GLN A 106 48.23 12.32 12.16
CA GLN A 106 47.48 13.30 11.39
C GLN A 106 47.07 14.48 12.26
N ILE A 107 46.93 15.64 11.64
CA ILE A 107 46.46 16.87 12.28
C ILE A 107 45.22 17.32 11.50
N LEU A 108 44.07 17.34 12.17
CA LEU A 108 42.77 17.58 11.56
C LEU A 108 42.08 18.78 12.21
N ASN A 109 41.29 19.48 11.43
CA ASN A 109 40.46 20.57 11.95
C ASN A 109 39.20 19.98 12.62
N TRP A 110 38.94 20.39 13.86
CA TRP A 110 37.77 19.96 14.62
C TRP A 110 36.46 20.31 13.90
N ASP A 111 36.33 21.55 13.41
CA ASP A 111 35.10 22.06 12.83
C ASP A 111 34.71 21.27 11.57
N SER A 112 35.69 20.82 10.77
CA SER A 112 35.41 19.99 9.59
C SER A 112 34.79 18.64 9.94
N ILE A 113 35.32 17.95 10.95
CA ILE A 113 34.81 16.63 11.38
C ILE A 113 33.48 16.80 12.10
N TYR A 114 33.37 17.84 12.93
CA TYR A 114 32.14 18.18 13.63
C TYR A 114 30.98 18.42 12.66
N GLN A 115 31.18 19.25 11.64
CA GLN A 115 30.16 19.50 10.60
C GLN A 115 29.80 18.23 9.83
N TYR A 116 30.79 17.39 9.51
CA TYR A 116 30.53 16.12 8.85
C TYR A 116 29.69 15.17 9.71
N ALA A 117 29.96 15.09 11.01
CA ALA A 117 29.17 14.29 11.94
C ALA A 117 27.73 14.78 12.06
N LEU A 118 27.51 16.11 12.13
CA LEU A 118 26.17 16.70 12.16
C LEU A 118 25.34 16.33 10.91
N GLN A 119 25.97 16.36 9.72
CA GLN A 119 25.32 15.96 8.47
C GLN A 119 24.92 14.49 8.44
N ILE A 120 25.78 13.59 8.94
CA ILE A 120 25.48 12.15 9.01
C ILE A 120 24.31 11.88 9.96
N LEU A 121 24.31 12.54 11.13
CA LEU A 121 23.32 12.32 12.17
C LEU A 121 22.00 13.07 11.91
N ASN A 122 21.96 13.96 10.90
CA ASN A 122 20.83 14.83 10.62
C ASN A 122 20.42 15.69 11.83
N ILE A 123 21.42 16.21 12.56
CA ILE A 123 21.25 17.08 13.73
C ILE A 123 21.75 18.48 13.36
N GLU A 124 20.97 19.52 13.63
CA GLU A 124 21.34 20.90 13.28
C GLU A 124 22.49 21.42 14.14
N GLN A 125 22.48 21.12 15.45
CA GLN A 125 23.55 21.50 16.36
C GLN A 125 23.48 20.66 17.64
N VAL A 126 24.65 20.30 18.16
CA VAL A 126 24.79 19.80 19.54
C VAL A 126 25.43 20.91 20.35
N PHE A 127 24.84 21.28 21.49
CA PHE A 127 25.36 22.36 22.31
C PHE A 127 26.66 21.94 22.99
N PHE A 128 27.79 22.42 22.46
CA PHE A 128 29.09 22.34 23.09
C PHE A 128 29.38 23.65 23.80
N ASP A 129 29.34 23.66 25.13
CA ASP A 129 30.10 24.66 25.84
C ASP A 129 31.57 24.25 25.74
N THR A 130 32.42 25.17 25.29
CA THR A 130 33.89 25.02 25.28
C THR A 130 34.50 24.62 26.62
N GLN A 131 33.71 24.61 27.70
CA GLN A 131 34.09 24.16 29.04
C GLN A 131 33.58 22.75 29.41
N THR A 132 32.50 22.27 28.82
CA THR A 132 31.90 20.95 29.12
C THR A 132 31.81 20.12 27.86
N VAL A 133 32.84 19.29 27.64
CA VAL A 133 32.86 18.32 26.54
C VAL A 133 31.91 17.17 26.89
N ASP A 134 30.91 16.93 26.04
CA ASP A 134 30.10 15.71 26.13
C ASP A 134 30.94 14.52 25.62
N HIS A 135 31.68 13.90 26.55
CA HIS A 135 32.59 12.80 26.24
C HIS A 135 31.89 11.61 25.55
N PRO A 136 30.72 11.11 26.02
CA PRO A 136 29.95 10.09 25.31
C PRO A 136 29.68 10.46 23.85
N TRP A 137 29.19 11.67 23.60
CA TRP A 137 28.89 12.09 22.23
C TRP A 137 30.13 12.11 21.34
N VAL A 138 31.24 12.64 21.85
CA VAL A 138 32.53 12.67 21.13
C VAL A 138 33.03 11.26 20.84
N GLN A 139 32.92 10.35 21.81
CA GLN A 139 33.36 8.96 21.70
C GLN A 139 32.57 8.17 20.66
N ASP A 140 31.26 8.37 20.60
CA ASP A 140 30.36 7.59 19.74
C ASP A 140 30.23 8.16 18.33
N HIS A 141 30.43 9.47 18.15
CA HIS A 141 30.11 10.14 16.88
C HIS A 141 31.28 10.85 16.21
N ILE A 142 32.29 11.31 16.96
CA ILE A 142 33.43 12.04 16.37
C ILE A 142 34.63 11.12 16.20
N LEU A 143 35.06 10.46 17.27
CA LEU A 143 36.27 9.64 17.26
C LEU A 143 36.25 8.50 16.22
N PRO A 144 35.10 7.86 15.90
CA PRO A 144 35.01 6.87 14.82
C PRO A 144 35.25 7.47 13.43
N LEU A 145 35.03 8.77 13.24
CA LEU A 145 35.21 9.46 11.94
C LEU A 145 36.63 9.99 11.73
N VAL A 146 37.46 10.01 12.79
CA VAL A 146 38.81 10.57 12.74
C VAL A 146 39.74 9.78 11.80
N TRP A 147 39.54 8.46 11.66
CA TRP A 147 40.32 7.63 10.74
C TRP A 147 39.41 7.04 9.67
N HIS A 148 39.80 7.19 8.40
CA HIS A 148 38.99 6.76 7.25
C HIS A 148 38.69 5.25 7.22
N GLU A 149 39.58 4.42 7.77
CA GLU A 149 39.37 2.96 7.89
C GLU A 149 38.11 2.66 8.72
N ASN A 150 37.90 3.38 9.81
CA ASN A 150 36.75 3.21 10.70
C ASN A 150 35.45 3.77 10.08
N SER A 151 35.55 4.85 9.30
CA SER A 151 34.39 5.45 8.61
C SER A 151 33.83 4.57 7.50
N ILE A 152 34.70 3.91 6.72
CA ILE A 152 34.27 3.03 5.62
C ILE A 152 33.62 1.76 6.18
N GLU A 153 34.21 1.17 7.21
CA GLU A 153 33.64 -0.02 7.87
C GLU A 153 32.26 0.28 8.48
N HIS A 154 32.09 1.41 9.18
CA HIS A 154 30.79 1.83 9.69
C HIS A 154 29.77 2.05 8.57
N GLN A 155 30.16 2.71 7.48
CA GLN A 155 29.28 2.91 6.32
C GLN A 155 28.90 1.59 5.64
N GLN A 156 29.83 0.64 5.55
CA GLN A 156 29.55 -0.69 5.01
C GLN A 156 28.57 -1.47 5.89
N GLN A 157 28.74 -1.43 7.21
CA GLN A 157 27.82 -2.07 8.15
C GLN A 157 26.41 -1.47 8.07
N ALA A 158 26.30 -0.14 8.01
CA ALA A 158 25.02 0.54 7.83
C ALA A 158 24.34 0.16 6.50
N LEU A 159 25.11 0.06 5.40
CA LEU A 159 24.59 -0.39 4.10
C LEU A 159 24.11 -1.85 4.13
N VAL A 160 24.80 -2.73 4.85
CA VAL A 160 24.37 -4.12 5.03
C VAL A 160 23.07 -4.19 5.82
N ALA A 161 22.94 -3.43 6.91
CA ALA A 161 21.71 -3.36 7.70
C ALA A 161 20.52 -2.85 6.86
N LEU A 162 20.70 -1.77 6.10
CA LEU A 162 19.66 -1.23 5.22
C LEU A 162 19.27 -2.22 4.11
N ARG A 163 20.22 -2.98 3.56
CA ARG A 163 19.91 -4.03 2.58
C ARG A 163 19.09 -5.16 3.20
N GLN A 164 19.40 -5.55 4.43
CA GLN A 164 18.64 -6.58 5.14
C GLN A 164 17.20 -6.11 5.42
N GLU A 165 17.03 -4.89 5.91
CA GLU A 165 15.71 -4.31 6.15
C GLU A 165 14.88 -4.22 4.86
N LYS A 166 15.49 -3.74 3.77
CA LYS A 166 14.85 -3.70 2.45
C LYS A 166 14.35 -5.10 2.03
N ASN A 167 15.20 -6.12 2.14
CA ASN A 167 14.84 -7.47 1.75
C ASN A 167 13.67 -8.02 2.60
N GLN A 168 13.65 -7.73 3.91
CA GLN A 168 12.54 -8.12 4.78
C GLN A 168 11.22 -7.46 4.38
N ILE A 169 11.25 -6.17 4.02
CA ILE A 169 10.07 -5.44 3.57
C ILE A 169 9.58 -5.99 2.21
N GLU A 170 10.49 -6.29 1.28
CA GLU A 170 10.14 -6.89 -0.01
C GLU A 170 9.48 -8.26 0.15
N GLU A 171 9.98 -9.11 1.06
CA GLU A 171 9.36 -10.40 1.40
C GLU A 171 7.96 -10.23 2.00
N GLN A 172 7.78 -9.28 2.92
CA GLN A 172 6.47 -8.98 3.51
C GLN A 172 5.47 -8.48 2.46
N LEU A 173 5.90 -7.59 1.56
CA LEU A 173 5.06 -7.09 0.47
C LEU A 173 4.65 -8.20 -0.50
N ALA A 174 5.56 -9.14 -0.80
CA ALA A 174 5.25 -10.28 -1.65
C ALA A 174 4.17 -11.19 -1.04
N LEU A 175 4.26 -11.45 0.26
CA LEU A 175 3.25 -12.22 1.00
C LEU A 175 1.89 -11.51 1.01
N MET A 176 1.85 -10.22 1.39
CA MET A 176 0.61 -9.45 1.41
C MET A 176 -0.06 -9.35 0.03
N ARG A 177 0.75 -9.24 -1.03
CA ARG A 177 0.24 -9.22 -2.40
C ARG A 177 -0.40 -10.55 -2.78
N SER A 178 0.24 -11.67 -2.43
CA SER A 178 -0.31 -13.00 -2.71
C SER A 178 -1.65 -13.23 -1.99
N ASP A 179 -1.74 -12.85 -0.71
CA ASP A 179 -2.97 -12.96 0.06
C ASP A 179 -4.09 -12.08 -0.51
N ALA A 180 -3.77 -10.85 -0.92
CA ALA A 180 -4.72 -9.94 -1.53
C ALA A 180 -5.23 -10.45 -2.90
N GLU A 181 -4.35 -11.02 -3.72
CA GLU A 181 -4.72 -11.62 -5.01
C GLU A 181 -5.64 -12.85 -4.79
N GLN A 182 -5.36 -13.68 -3.79
CA GLN A 182 -6.23 -14.82 -3.43
C GLN A 182 -7.60 -14.36 -2.92
N ALA A 183 -7.65 -13.37 -2.04
CA ALA A 183 -8.90 -12.82 -1.52
C ALA A 183 -9.77 -12.21 -2.64
N LEU A 184 -9.13 -11.50 -3.58
CA LEU A 184 -9.83 -10.94 -4.74
C LEU A 184 -10.38 -12.05 -5.65
N ALA A 185 -9.58 -13.09 -5.93
CA ALA A 185 -10.03 -14.22 -6.75
C ALA A 185 -11.24 -14.94 -6.12
N GLN A 186 -11.23 -15.13 -4.79
CA GLN A 186 -12.37 -15.68 -4.06
C GLN A 186 -13.62 -14.80 -4.17
N GLN A 187 -13.45 -13.47 -4.06
CA GLN A 187 -14.56 -12.53 -4.16
C GLN A 187 -15.16 -12.49 -5.57
N VAL A 188 -14.31 -12.52 -6.61
CA VAL A 188 -14.76 -12.58 -8.01
C VAL A 188 -15.55 -13.86 -8.26
N ASN A 189 -15.02 -15.02 -7.85
CA ASN A 189 -15.74 -16.30 -8.00
C ASN A 189 -17.09 -16.31 -7.29
N LYS A 190 -17.18 -15.70 -6.09
CA LYS A 190 -18.45 -15.58 -5.38
C LYS A 190 -19.47 -14.72 -6.14
N LEU A 191 -19.04 -13.55 -6.62
CA LEU A 191 -19.91 -12.66 -7.38
C LEU A 191 -20.36 -13.27 -8.72
N GLU A 192 -19.50 -14.05 -9.37
CA GLU A 192 -19.88 -14.78 -10.59
C GLU A 192 -20.95 -15.84 -10.32
N ASN A 193 -20.82 -16.61 -9.23
CA ASN A 193 -21.84 -17.57 -8.81
C ASN A 193 -23.16 -16.89 -8.46
N ASP A 194 -23.12 -15.80 -7.67
CA ASP A 194 -24.31 -15.04 -7.29
C ASP A 194 -25.00 -14.46 -8.54
N LYS A 195 -24.23 -13.95 -9.50
CA LYS A 195 -24.77 -13.45 -10.78
C LYS A 195 -25.47 -14.56 -11.57
N GLN A 196 -24.88 -15.75 -11.67
CA GLN A 196 -25.49 -16.88 -12.37
C GLN A 196 -26.80 -17.32 -11.70
N GLN A 197 -26.81 -17.41 -10.37
CA GLN A 197 -28.03 -17.74 -9.60
C GLN A 197 -29.13 -16.71 -9.83
N LEU A 198 -28.82 -15.42 -9.74
CA LEU A 198 -29.79 -14.35 -9.98
C LEU A 198 -30.33 -14.36 -11.41
N GLN A 199 -29.47 -14.60 -12.41
CA GLN A 199 -29.91 -14.73 -13.79
C GLN A 199 -30.90 -15.89 -13.97
N GLN A 200 -30.66 -17.03 -13.30
CA GLN A 200 -31.56 -18.17 -13.32
C GLN A 200 -32.90 -17.86 -12.63
N HIS A 201 -32.87 -17.22 -11.46
CA HIS A 201 -34.09 -16.77 -10.79
C HIS A 201 -34.93 -15.80 -11.63
N ILE A 202 -34.28 -14.86 -12.32
CA ILE A 202 -34.98 -13.93 -13.22
C ILE A 202 -35.63 -14.68 -14.38
N PHE A 203 -34.93 -15.66 -14.96
CA PHE A 203 -35.48 -16.49 -16.03
C PHE A 203 -36.71 -17.27 -15.55
N ASP A 204 -36.60 -17.95 -14.40
CA ASP A 204 -37.69 -18.75 -13.84
C ASP A 204 -38.90 -17.88 -13.47
N ALA A 205 -38.67 -16.71 -12.86
CA ALA A 205 -39.74 -15.77 -12.52
C ALA A 205 -40.45 -15.24 -13.78
N ARG A 206 -39.70 -14.91 -14.84
CA ARG A 206 -40.29 -14.50 -16.13
C ARG A 206 -41.13 -15.62 -16.76
N ALA A 207 -40.65 -16.86 -16.72
CA ALA A 207 -41.40 -18.01 -17.23
C ALA A 207 -42.70 -18.25 -16.44
N GLN A 208 -42.69 -18.03 -15.11
CA GLN A 208 -43.90 -18.10 -14.28
C GLN A 208 -44.88 -16.97 -14.61
N LEU A 209 -44.40 -15.74 -14.79
CA LEU A 209 -45.25 -14.60 -15.18
C LEU A 209 -45.90 -14.83 -16.55
N GLN A 210 -45.18 -15.36 -17.54
CA GLN A 210 -45.75 -15.67 -18.86
C GLN A 210 -46.90 -16.69 -18.77
N LYS A 211 -46.79 -17.71 -17.90
CA LYS A 211 -47.87 -18.68 -17.68
C LYS A 211 -49.12 -18.06 -17.05
N LEU A 212 -48.97 -17.03 -16.22
CA LEU A 212 -50.08 -16.34 -15.56
C LEU A 212 -50.71 -15.24 -16.42
N GLN A 213 -50.00 -14.77 -17.46
CA GLN A 213 -50.45 -13.69 -18.32
C GLN A 213 -51.29 -14.14 -19.52
N GLN A 214 -51.38 -15.44 -19.82
CA GLN A 214 -52.25 -15.90 -20.91
C GLN A 214 -53.73 -15.71 -20.53
N PRO A 215 -54.53 -15.01 -21.35
CA PRO A 215 -55.96 -14.92 -21.14
C PRO A 215 -56.61 -16.30 -21.24
N ASP A 216 -57.52 -16.60 -20.32
CA ASP A 216 -58.28 -17.85 -20.31
C ASP A 216 -59.09 -17.99 -21.62
N LEU A 217 -58.89 -19.10 -22.32
CA LEU A 217 -59.51 -19.38 -23.62
C LEU A 217 -61.04 -19.32 -23.52
N GLU A 218 -61.62 -19.75 -22.41
CA GLU A 218 -63.08 -19.68 -22.20
C GLU A 218 -63.59 -18.24 -22.19
N SER A 219 -62.86 -17.34 -21.54
CA SER A 219 -63.19 -15.92 -21.54
C SER A 219 -63.09 -15.31 -22.94
N LEU A 220 -62.07 -15.68 -23.72
CA LEU A 220 -61.90 -15.22 -25.10
C LEU A 220 -63.02 -15.71 -26.02
N LEU A 221 -63.43 -16.97 -25.92
CA LEU A 221 -64.53 -17.53 -26.71
C LEU A 221 -65.86 -16.81 -26.46
N VAL A 222 -66.07 -16.32 -25.23
CA VAL A 222 -67.29 -15.62 -24.84
C VAL A 222 -67.30 -14.16 -25.31
N PHE A 223 -66.15 -13.47 -25.26
CA PHE A 223 -66.09 -12.03 -25.52
C PHE A 223 -65.67 -11.66 -26.96
N LEU A 224 -64.81 -12.45 -27.63
CA LEU A 224 -64.34 -12.12 -28.99
C LEU A 224 -65.49 -11.97 -30.02
N PRO A 225 -66.49 -12.86 -30.08
CA PRO A 225 -67.60 -12.73 -31.03
C PRO A 225 -68.59 -11.60 -30.69
N VAL A 226 -68.48 -11.06 -29.48
CA VAL A 226 -69.27 -9.92 -29.00
C VAL A 226 -68.54 -8.60 -29.28
N ILE A 227 -67.21 -8.61 -29.23
CA ILE A 227 -66.35 -7.47 -29.53
C ILE A 227 -66.28 -7.26 -31.05
N PHE A 228 -66.11 -8.33 -31.83
CA PHE A 228 -66.01 -8.30 -33.28
C PHE A 228 -67.25 -8.90 -33.97
N LYS A 229 -67.77 -8.18 -34.98
CA LYS A 229 -68.83 -8.67 -35.86
C LYS A 229 -68.31 -9.82 -36.70
N ASP A 230 -69.11 -10.89 -36.79
CA ASP A 230 -68.81 -12.05 -37.65
C ASP A 230 -67.42 -12.64 -37.41
N PHE A 231 -66.92 -12.58 -36.17
CA PHE A 231 -65.55 -12.98 -35.79
C PHE A 231 -65.14 -14.34 -36.35
N TRP A 232 -65.98 -15.36 -36.18
CA TRP A 232 -65.72 -16.73 -36.63
C TRP A 232 -65.79 -16.94 -38.15
N ASN A 233 -66.26 -15.94 -38.91
CA ASN A 233 -66.18 -15.95 -40.37
C ASN A 233 -64.82 -15.43 -40.85
N VAL A 234 -64.06 -14.74 -39.99
CA VAL A 234 -62.76 -14.12 -40.30
C VAL A 234 -61.60 -14.89 -39.67
N VAL A 235 -61.74 -15.34 -38.42
CA VAL A 235 -60.70 -16.07 -37.66
C VAL A 235 -61.17 -17.50 -37.42
N ARG A 236 -60.36 -18.49 -37.78
CA ARG A 236 -60.70 -19.90 -37.54
C ARG A 236 -60.46 -20.29 -36.07
N PRO A 237 -61.25 -21.21 -35.50
CA PRO A 237 -61.03 -21.75 -34.15
C PRO A 237 -59.60 -22.24 -33.90
N ASP A 238 -58.99 -22.89 -34.90
CA ASP A 238 -57.62 -23.41 -34.80
C ASP A 238 -56.56 -22.29 -34.79
N GLU A 239 -56.82 -21.19 -35.50
CA GLU A 239 -55.95 -20.01 -35.51
C GLU A 239 -55.99 -19.30 -34.16
N LEU A 240 -57.17 -19.18 -33.55
CA LEU A 240 -57.29 -18.64 -32.18
C LEU A 240 -56.54 -19.51 -31.17
N ALA A 241 -56.67 -20.84 -31.26
CA ALA A 241 -55.96 -21.76 -30.38
C ALA A 241 -54.43 -21.60 -30.49
N MET A 242 -53.91 -21.41 -31.71
CA MET A 242 -52.49 -21.11 -31.93
C MET A 242 -52.06 -19.75 -31.35
N ILE A 243 -52.86 -18.70 -31.53
CA ILE A 243 -52.54 -17.35 -31.03
C ILE A 243 -52.50 -17.32 -29.50
N VAL A 244 -53.41 -18.05 -28.84
CA VAL A 244 -53.46 -18.15 -27.37
C VAL A 244 -52.48 -19.19 -26.83
N GLY A 245 -51.85 -19.99 -27.70
CA GLY A 245 -50.87 -21.02 -27.33
C GLY A 245 -51.49 -22.29 -26.72
N VAL A 246 -52.75 -22.58 -27.02
CA VAL A 246 -53.51 -23.73 -26.50
C VAL A 246 -53.59 -24.83 -27.56
N LEU A 247 -53.32 -26.08 -27.17
CA LEU A 247 -53.33 -27.24 -28.09
C LEU A 247 -54.74 -27.74 -28.44
N ASN A 248 -55.74 -27.39 -27.64
CA ASN A 248 -57.13 -27.81 -27.83
C ASN A 248 -57.87 -26.78 -28.68
N THR A 249 -58.37 -27.22 -29.83
CA THR A 249 -59.15 -26.39 -30.74
C THR A 249 -60.58 -26.24 -30.20
N PRO A 250 -61.09 -25.00 -30.04
CA PRO A 250 -62.40 -24.78 -29.47
C PRO A 250 -63.51 -25.21 -30.43
N SER A 251 -64.51 -25.94 -29.93
CA SER A 251 -65.66 -26.38 -30.73
C SER A 251 -66.68 -25.23 -30.86
N VAL A 252 -66.73 -24.59 -32.03
CA VAL A 252 -67.70 -23.54 -32.34
C VAL A 252 -68.89 -24.15 -33.09
N PRO A 253 -70.14 -23.92 -32.64
CA PRO A 253 -71.32 -24.48 -33.32
C PRO A 253 -71.48 -23.86 -34.72
N SER A 254 -71.62 -24.73 -35.72
CA SER A 254 -71.90 -24.33 -37.11
C SER A 254 -73.36 -24.65 -37.46
N PRO A 255 -74.13 -23.71 -38.05
CA PRO A 255 -73.74 -22.35 -38.45
C PRO A 255 -73.70 -21.37 -37.25
N TYR A 256 -72.67 -20.51 -37.21
CA TYR A 256 -72.57 -19.45 -36.21
C TYR A 256 -73.43 -18.25 -36.61
N HIS A 257 -74.28 -17.79 -35.69
CA HIS A 257 -75.05 -16.56 -35.86
C HIS A 257 -74.44 -15.46 -35.00
N SER A 258 -74.12 -14.32 -35.61
CA SER A 258 -73.63 -13.15 -34.89
C SER A 258 -74.61 -12.71 -33.79
N PRO A 259 -74.12 -12.34 -32.60
CA PRO A 259 -74.96 -12.02 -31.46
C PRO A 259 -75.85 -10.80 -31.75
N SER A 260 -77.10 -10.84 -31.29
CA SER A 260 -78.01 -9.70 -31.38
C SER A 260 -77.54 -8.52 -30.53
N LEU A 261 -77.96 -7.30 -30.86
CA LEU A 261 -77.58 -6.07 -30.14
C LEU A 261 -77.88 -6.15 -28.63
N SER A 262 -78.97 -6.80 -28.23
CA SER A 262 -79.31 -7.03 -26.82
C SER A 262 -78.29 -7.92 -26.10
N THR A 263 -77.81 -8.97 -26.79
CA THR A 263 -76.79 -9.89 -26.28
C THR A 263 -75.42 -9.19 -26.17
N VAL A 264 -75.08 -8.34 -27.15
CA VAL A 264 -73.85 -7.53 -27.12
C VAL A 264 -73.86 -6.58 -25.92
N GLN A 265 -74.97 -5.88 -25.65
CA GLN A 265 -75.07 -4.99 -24.49
C GLN A 265 -75.04 -5.72 -23.15
N GLN A 266 -75.66 -6.90 -23.05
CA GLN A 266 -75.60 -7.74 -21.85
C GLN A 266 -74.17 -8.22 -21.57
N LYS A 267 -73.49 -8.70 -22.61
CA LYS A 267 -72.11 -9.19 -22.53
C LYS A 267 -71.11 -8.06 -22.28
N LYS A 268 -71.36 -6.84 -22.77
CA LYS A 268 -70.60 -5.64 -22.38
C LYS A 268 -70.64 -5.36 -20.88
N ARG A 269 -71.80 -5.50 -20.24
CA ARG A 269 -71.89 -5.35 -18.77
C ARG A 269 -71.13 -6.44 -18.03
N GLN A 270 -71.14 -7.67 -18.56
CA GLN A 270 -70.36 -8.78 -18.00
C GLN A 270 -68.86 -8.56 -18.17
N PHE A 271 -68.43 -8.01 -19.31
CA PHE A 271 -67.04 -7.64 -19.57
C PHE A 271 -66.56 -6.55 -18.60
N LEU A 272 -67.34 -5.49 -18.39
CA LEU A 272 -67.02 -4.41 -17.45
C LEU A 272 -67.02 -4.85 -15.97
N ALA A 273 -67.60 -6.02 -15.67
CA ALA A 273 -67.61 -6.60 -14.33
C ALA A 273 -66.38 -7.52 -14.07
N LEU A 274 -65.55 -7.79 -15.07
CA LEU A 274 -64.28 -8.51 -14.89
C LEU A 274 -63.26 -7.62 -14.14
N SER A 275 -62.20 -8.22 -13.58
CA SER A 275 -61.09 -7.45 -13.03
C SER A 275 -60.39 -6.63 -14.12
N GLU A 276 -59.83 -5.47 -13.76
CA GLU A 276 -59.11 -4.60 -14.71
C GLU A 276 -57.99 -5.38 -15.43
N GLU A 277 -57.25 -6.24 -14.72
CA GLU A 277 -56.22 -7.10 -15.29
C GLU A 277 -56.76 -8.06 -16.38
N SER A 278 -57.94 -8.64 -16.19
CA SER A 278 -58.57 -9.50 -17.19
C SER A 278 -59.13 -8.72 -18.37
N GLN A 279 -59.63 -7.50 -18.14
CA GLN A 279 -60.10 -6.62 -19.22
C GLN A 279 -58.92 -6.22 -20.12
N ASP A 280 -57.80 -5.78 -19.53
CA ASP A 280 -56.61 -5.36 -20.27
C ASP A 280 -56.00 -6.51 -21.09
N LYS A 281 -55.89 -7.71 -20.52
CA LYS A 281 -55.41 -8.90 -21.26
C LYS A 281 -56.27 -9.22 -22.49
N ILE A 282 -57.60 -9.12 -22.38
CA ILE A 282 -58.50 -9.37 -23.51
C ILE A 282 -58.39 -8.23 -24.54
N LEU A 283 -58.28 -6.98 -24.12
CA LEU A 283 -58.16 -5.83 -25.01
C LEU A 283 -56.83 -5.81 -25.75
N ASP A 284 -55.72 -6.16 -25.11
CA ASP A 284 -54.40 -6.24 -25.75
C ASP A 284 -54.39 -7.34 -26.83
N LEU A 285 -54.99 -8.50 -26.56
CA LEU A 285 -55.19 -9.53 -27.58
C LEU A 285 -56.10 -9.04 -28.71
N CYS A 286 -57.17 -8.30 -28.42
CA CYS A 286 -58.04 -7.73 -29.44
C CYS A 286 -57.28 -6.75 -30.34
N ARG A 287 -56.37 -5.95 -29.79
CA ARG A 287 -55.51 -5.02 -30.57
C ARG A 287 -54.54 -5.79 -31.48
N GLU A 288 -53.93 -6.85 -30.97
CA GLU A 288 -53.06 -7.73 -31.75
C GLU A 288 -53.83 -8.41 -32.91
N LEU A 289 -55.05 -8.89 -32.64
CA LEU A 289 -55.91 -9.50 -33.67
C LEU A 289 -56.33 -8.51 -34.76
N VAL A 290 -56.66 -7.26 -34.41
CA VAL A 290 -57.00 -6.22 -35.41
C VAL A 290 -55.78 -5.86 -36.25
N HIS A 291 -54.59 -5.81 -35.66
CA HIS A 291 -53.35 -5.56 -36.39
C HIS A 291 -53.04 -6.67 -37.41
N ASN A 292 -53.32 -7.93 -37.05
CA ASN A 292 -53.07 -9.08 -37.90
C ASN A 292 -54.21 -9.37 -38.90
N HIS A 293 -55.44 -8.91 -38.62
CA HIS A 293 -56.63 -9.17 -39.44
C HIS A 293 -57.43 -7.89 -39.72
N ASN A 294 -57.10 -7.21 -40.82
CA ASN A 294 -57.75 -5.97 -41.28
C ASN A 294 -59.26 -6.10 -41.61
N ALA A 295 -59.81 -7.31 -41.65
CA ALA A 295 -61.23 -7.56 -41.94
C ALA A 295 -62.12 -7.58 -40.67
N LEU A 296 -61.53 -7.54 -39.48
CA LEU A 296 -62.28 -7.55 -38.22
C LEU A 296 -62.94 -6.19 -37.96
N GLN A 297 -64.27 -6.20 -37.76
CA GLN A 297 -65.04 -4.99 -37.45
C GLN A 297 -65.53 -5.01 -36.01
N VAL A 298 -65.16 -4.00 -35.22
CA VAL A 298 -65.60 -3.88 -33.83
C VAL A 298 -67.06 -3.40 -33.74
N HIS A 299 -67.86 -4.03 -32.88
CA HIS A 299 -69.20 -3.55 -32.53
C HIS A 299 -69.15 -2.12 -31.95
N GLN A 300 -70.07 -1.24 -32.35
CA GLN A 300 -70.02 0.18 -31.94
C GLN A 300 -70.03 0.35 -30.42
N GLU A 301 -70.66 -0.58 -29.72
CA GLU A 301 -70.75 -0.64 -28.27
C GLU A 301 -69.38 -0.86 -27.60
N PHE A 302 -68.42 -1.50 -28.27
CA PHE A 302 -67.09 -1.79 -27.76
C PHE A 302 -66.00 -0.84 -28.30
N LYS A 303 -66.30 -0.02 -29.32
CA LYS A 303 -65.36 0.95 -29.89
C LYS A 303 -64.77 1.91 -28.85
N SER A 304 -65.54 2.31 -27.84
CA SER A 304 -65.04 3.18 -26.76
C SER A 304 -64.14 2.48 -25.74
N LEU A 305 -64.15 1.15 -25.68
CA LEU A 305 -63.35 0.35 -24.74
C LEU A 305 -62.07 -0.19 -25.38
N VAL A 306 -62.13 -0.62 -26.64
CA VAL A 306 -60.94 -1.10 -27.38
C VAL A 306 -60.01 0.06 -27.78
N GLY A 307 -60.53 1.29 -27.74
CA GLY A 307 -59.89 2.49 -28.29
C GLY A 307 -60.24 2.64 -29.76
N ALA A 308 -60.08 3.86 -30.30
CA ALA A 308 -60.21 4.10 -31.74
C ALA A 308 -59.09 3.36 -32.48
N LEU A 309 -59.33 2.09 -32.79
CA LEU A 309 -58.63 1.36 -33.83
C LEU A 309 -59.24 1.81 -35.17
N ASP A 310 -58.96 3.06 -35.53
CA ASP A 310 -59.04 3.57 -36.90
C ASP A 310 -57.62 3.56 -37.48
#